data_AF-T0Z4U1-F1
#
_entry.id   AF-T0Z4U1-F1
#
_cell.length_a   1.000
_cell.length_b   1.000
_cell.length_c   1.000
_cell.angle_alpha   90.00
_cell.angle_beta   90.00
_cell.angle_gamma   90.00
#
_symmetry.space_group_name_H-M   'P 1'
#
loop_
_entity.id
_entity.type
_entity.pdbx_description
1 polymer ?
#
loop_
_entity_poly.entity_id
_entity_poly.type
_entity_poly.pdbx_seq_one_letter_code
_entity_poly.pdbx_strand_id
1 'polypeptide(L)'
;MATRLGFATGDLVRAVVAKGKKAGTWLGRMAVRRSGSFNIQTGSGVVQGISHKLCRLLQRADGYGYSWQRSTDKEGAFLPGVNAEVSNVRKG
;
A
#
# COMPACT_ATOMS: atom_id res chain seq x y z
N MET A 1 19.24 10.97 -3.08
CA MET A 1 18.13 10.49 -2.21
C MET A 1 18.09 11.36 -0.96
N ALA A 2 17.03 12.13 -0.76
CA ALA A 2 16.91 12.96 0.45
C ALA A 2 16.39 12.09 1.60
N THR A 3 17.29 11.64 2.47
CA THR A 3 16.95 10.95 3.72
C THR A 3 16.69 12.00 4.80
N ARG A 4 15.56 11.88 5.49
CA ARG A 4 15.21 12.76 6.61
C ARG A 4 14.74 11.94 7.79
N LEU A 5 15.36 12.16 8.96
CA LEU A 5 15.06 11.44 10.20
C LEU A 5 15.17 9.91 10.05
N GLY A 6 16.06 9.44 9.16
CA GLY A 6 16.29 8.02 8.90
C GLY A 6 15.37 7.36 7.87
N PHE A 7 14.46 8.13 7.26
CA PHE A 7 13.52 7.64 6.24
C PHE A 7 13.75 8.32 4.89
N ALA A 8 13.55 7.58 3.82
CA ALA A 8 13.55 8.04 2.43
C ALA A 8 12.18 7.81 1.78
N THR A 9 11.92 8.55 0.71
CA THR A 9 10.74 8.28 -0.13
C THR A 9 10.86 6.89 -0.75
N GLY A 10 9.82 6.08 -0.59
CA GLY A 10 9.76 4.70 -1.08
C GLY A 10 10.03 3.64 -0.02
N ASP A 11 10.50 4.02 1.17
CA ASP A 11 10.70 3.11 2.30
C ASP A 11 9.36 2.53 2.77
N LEU A 12 9.36 1.24 3.08
CA LEU A 12 8.22 0.56 3.69
C LEU A 12 8.24 0.80 5.20
N VAL A 13 7.17 1.41 5.71
CA VAL A 13 7.04 1.77 7.11
C VAL A 13 5.73 1.26 7.69
N ARG A 14 5.73 1.01 9.00
CA ARG A 14 4.54 0.74 9.80
C ARG A 14 4.41 1.81 10.86
N ALA A 15 3.35 2.60 10.78
CA ALA A 15 2.99 3.57 11.79
C ALA A 15 1.92 3.00 12.71
N VAL A 16 2.18 3.01 14.02
CA VAL A 16 1.19 2.65 15.03
C VAL A 16 0.75 3.92 15.74
N VAL A 17 -0.46 4.37 15.45
CA VAL A 17 -1.03 5.58 16.03
C VAL A 17 -1.88 5.17 17.23
N ALA A 18 -1.39 5.46 18.43
CA ALA A 18 -2.04 5.05 19.69
C ALA A 18 -3.26 5.92 20.07
N LYS A 19 -3.31 7.19 19.62
CA LYS A 19 -4.37 8.16 19.98
C LYS A 19 -4.70 9.09 18.81
N GLY A 20 -5.96 9.54 18.74
CA GLY A 20 -6.46 10.54 17.79
C GLY A 20 -7.36 9.98 16.68
N LYS A 21 -7.79 10.85 15.76
CA LYS A 21 -8.74 10.52 14.67
C LYS A 21 -8.22 9.44 13.69
N LYS A 22 -6.90 9.22 13.66
CA LYS A 22 -6.21 8.24 12.80
C LYS A 22 -5.65 7.07 13.63
N ALA A 23 -6.21 6.81 14.81
CA ALA A 23 -5.78 5.69 15.65
C ALA A 23 -5.90 4.37 14.87
N GLY A 24 -4.84 3.56 14.92
CA GLY A 24 -4.74 2.35 14.11
C GLY A 24 -3.30 2.06 13.68
N THR A 25 -3.12 0.89 13.06
CA THR A 25 -1.86 0.50 12.45
C THR A 25 -1.92 0.75 10.95
N TRP A 26 -1.01 1.56 10.45
CA TRP A 26 -0.89 1.92 9.04
C TRP A 26 0.40 1.36 8.49
N LEU A 27 0.30 0.53 7.46
CA LEU A 27 1.44 -0.05 6.79
C LEU A 27 1.44 0.38 5.32
N GLY A 28 2.58 0.87 4.84
CA GLY A 28 2.65 1.44 3.50
C GLY A 28 3.97 2.12 3.19
N ARG A 29 4.04 2.74 2.01
CA ARG A 29 5.23 3.46 1.56
C ARG A 29 5.27 4.87 2.12
N MET A 30 6.42 5.28 2.62
CA MET A 30 6.65 6.63 3.13
C MET A 30 7.01 7.58 1.98
N ALA A 31 6.41 8.77 1.98
CA ALA A 31 6.80 9.89 1.15
C ALA A 31 7.28 11.03 2.04
N VAL A 32 8.55 11.41 1.89
CA VAL A 32 9.19 12.49 2.64
C VAL A 32 9.08 13.78 1.85
N ARG A 33 8.43 14.80 2.41
CA ARG A 33 8.38 16.14 1.80
C ARG A 33 9.53 17.02 2.28
N ARG A 34 9.94 17.99 1.47
CA ARG A 34 10.95 19.02 1.85
C ARG A 34 10.55 19.77 3.13
N SER A 35 9.24 19.96 3.35
CA SER A 35 8.69 20.57 4.58
C SER A 35 8.94 19.77 5.86
N GLY A 36 9.20 18.46 5.77
CA GLY A 36 9.41 17.58 6.93
C GLY A 36 8.16 16.86 7.40
N SER A 37 7.06 17.03 6.65
CA SER A 37 5.85 16.23 6.80
C SER A 37 6.05 14.86 6.15
N PHE A 38 5.64 13.81 6.84
CA PHE A 38 5.65 12.45 6.34
C PHE A 38 4.24 12.03 5.95
N ASN A 39 4.13 11.46 4.74
CA ASN A 39 2.90 10.87 4.26
C ASN A 39 3.10 9.37 4.10
N ILE A 40 2.13 8.57 4.52
CA ILE A 40 2.14 7.12 4.33
C ILE A 40 1.08 6.79 3.30
N GLN A 41 1.51 6.23 2.18
CA GLN A 41 0.62 5.67 1.17
C GLN A 41 0.27 4.25 1.58
N THR A 42 -0.95 4.06 2.08
CA THR A 42 -1.50 2.75 2.39
C THR A 42 -2.43 2.29 1.28
N GLY A 43 -2.81 1.01 1.31
CA GLY A 43 -3.85 0.51 0.41
C GLY A 43 -5.22 1.18 0.63
N SER A 44 -5.50 1.81 1.76
CA SER A 44 -6.81 2.46 2.00
C SER A 44 -6.80 3.95 1.65
N GLY A 45 -5.63 4.56 1.51
CA GLY A 45 -5.50 5.97 1.15
C GLY A 45 -4.16 6.55 1.56
N VAL A 46 -4.07 7.88 1.57
CA VAL A 46 -2.85 8.59 1.96
C VAL A 46 -3.03 9.18 3.35
N VAL A 47 -2.26 8.68 4.31
CA VAL A 47 -2.26 9.22 5.68
C VAL A 47 -1.18 10.29 5.79
N GLN A 48 -1.61 11.55 5.78
CA GLN A 48 -0.72 12.70 5.86
C GLN A 48 -0.45 13.12 7.31
N GLY A 49 0.74 13.68 7.56
CA GLY A 49 1.07 14.33 8.82
C GLY A 49 1.37 13.37 9.97
N ILE A 50 1.96 12.21 9.67
CA ILE A 50 2.40 11.26 10.71
C ILE A 50 3.77 11.66 11.23
N SER A 51 3.97 11.60 12.54
CA SER A 51 5.28 11.77 13.16
C SER A 51 6.12 10.50 12.97
N HIS A 52 7.35 10.67 12.50
CA HIS A 52 8.33 9.60 12.35
C HIS A 52 8.56 8.77 13.64
N LYS A 53 8.33 9.35 14.84
CA LYS A 53 8.45 8.65 16.13
C LYS A 53 7.48 7.47 16.28
N LEU A 54 6.34 7.56 15.61
CA LEU A 54 5.31 6.51 15.60
C LEU A 54 5.53 5.50 14.47
N CYS A 55 6.45 5.81 13.55
CA CYS A 55 6.77 5.00 12.39
C CYS A 55 7.96 4.09 12.69
N ARG A 56 7.83 2.83 12.33
CA ARG A 56 8.92 1.86 12.33
C ARG A 56 9.24 1.48 10.90
N LEU A 57 10.51 1.58 10.53
CA LEU A 57 11.02 1.13 9.24
C LEU A 57 10.93 -0.40 9.19
N LEU A 58 10.28 -0.94 8.15
CA LEU A 58 10.27 -2.37 7.84
C LEU A 58 11.30 -2.70 6.78
N GLN A 59 11.36 -1.90 5.72
CA GLN A 59 12.28 -2.13 4.61
C GLN A 59 12.68 -0.80 4.00
N ARG A 60 13.97 -0.69 3.64
CA ARG A 60 14.46 0.46 2.87
C ARG A 60 14.08 0.31 1.40
N ALA A 61 14.06 1.42 0.67
CA ALA A 61 13.97 1.43 -0.79
C ALA A 61 15.26 0.88 -1.42
N ASP A 62 15.54 -0.41 -1.21
CA ASP A 62 16.65 -1.19 -1.76
C ASP A 62 16.42 -1.62 -3.22
N GLY A 63 15.28 -1.23 -3.81
CA GLY A 63 14.90 -1.55 -5.18
C GLY A 63 14.02 -2.78 -5.30
N TYR A 64 13.79 -3.54 -4.22
CA TYR A 64 12.86 -4.66 -4.24
C TYR A 64 11.44 -4.17 -3.92
N GLY A 65 10.63 -4.09 -4.97
CA GLY A 65 9.23 -3.71 -4.86
C GLY A 65 8.40 -4.81 -4.23
N TYR A 66 8.35 -4.89 -2.90
CA TYR A 66 7.27 -5.63 -2.23
C TYR A 66 5.96 -4.88 -2.51
N SER A 67 5.25 -5.36 -3.53
CA SER A 67 3.87 -5.00 -3.82
C SER A 67 3.00 -5.70 -2.78
N TRP A 68 2.41 -4.93 -1.87
CA TRP A 68 1.36 -5.44 -1.01
C TRP A 68 0.12 -5.65 -1.87
N GLN A 69 -0.10 -6.89 -2.32
CA GLN A 69 -1.40 -7.29 -2.85
C GLN A 69 -2.40 -7.16 -1.70
N ARG A 70 -3.48 -6.39 -1.92
CA ARG A 70 -4.63 -6.42 -1.02
C ARG A 70 -5.23 -7.81 -1.17
N SER A 71 -5.11 -8.65 -0.15
CA SER A 71 -6.12 -9.66 0.13
C SER A 71 -7.36 -8.92 0.64
N THR A 72 -8.04 -8.19 -0.26
CA THR A 72 -9.48 -7.99 -0.12
C THR A 72 -10.11 -9.29 -0.54
N ASP A 73 -10.02 -10.30 0.33
CA ASP A 73 -10.80 -11.52 0.22
C ASP A 73 -12.23 -11.17 0.62
N LYS A 74 -12.95 -10.47 -0.28
CA LYS A 74 -14.40 -10.52 -0.34
C LYS A 74 -14.82 -10.63 -1.79
N GLU A 75 -15.49 -11.75 -2.05
CA GLU A 75 -16.15 -12.20 -3.28
C GLU A 75 -15.25 -12.56 -4.47
N GLY A 76 -14.80 -13.81 -4.43
CA GLY A 76 -14.42 -14.58 -5.61
C GLY A 76 -14.65 -16.05 -5.32
N ALA A 77 -15.89 -16.41 -4.97
CA ALA A 77 -16.31 -17.80 -5.06
C ALA A 77 -15.89 -18.31 -6.44
N PHE A 78 -14.98 -19.28 -6.44
CA PHE A 78 -14.68 -20.10 -7.60
C PHE A 78 -15.98 -20.79 -8.00
N LEU A 79 -16.72 -20.19 -8.93
CA LEU A 79 -17.72 -20.91 -9.71
C LEU A 79 -16.98 -21.39 -10.97
N PRO A 80 -16.65 -22.69 -11.11
CA PRO A 80 -16.32 -23.26 -12.39
C PRO A 80 -17.61 -23.33 -13.22
N GLY A 81 -18.10 -22.17 -13.65
CA GLY A 81 -19.21 -22.03 -14.58
C GLY A 81 -18.67 -22.13 -15.99
N VAL A 82 -18.81 -23.33 -16.57
CA VAL A 82 -18.44 -23.67 -17.94
C VAL A 82 -19.04 -22.65 -18.91
N ASN A 83 -18.20 -21.95 -19.68
CA ASN A 83 -18.65 -21.27 -20.89
C ASN A 83 -17.91 -21.93 -22.04
N ALA A 84 -18.39 -23.11 -22.41
CA ALA A 84 -18.07 -23.73 -23.69
C ALA A 84 -18.48 -22.75 -24.80
N GLU A 85 -17.47 -22.08 -25.33
CA GLU A 85 -17.35 -21.52 -26.67
C GLU A 85 -18.26 -22.18 -27.71
N VAL A 86 -19.48 -21.66 -27.88
CA VAL A 86 -20.25 -21.83 -29.13
C VAL A 86 -19.76 -20.75 -30.09
N SER A 87 -18.75 -21.08 -30.89
CA SER A 87 -18.35 -20.27 -32.03
C SER A 87 -19.46 -20.30 -33.08
N ASN A 88 -20.27 -19.25 -33.16
CA ASN A 88 -21.19 -19.04 -34.26
C ASN A 88 -20.42 -18.44 -35.45
N VAL A 89 -19.89 -19.28 -36.33
CA VAL A 89 -19.38 -18.87 -37.64
C VAL A 89 -20.57 -18.76 -38.60
N ARG A 90 -20.87 -17.54 -39.04
CA ARG A 90 -21.77 -17.27 -40.17
C ARG A 90 -20.95 -17.04 -41.45
N LYS A 91 -21.49 -17.58 -42.55
CA LYS A 91 -21.30 -17.27 -43.98
C LYS A 91 -20.16 -17.96 -44.74
N GLY A 92 -20.61 -18.82 -45.65
CA GLY A 92 -20.03 -19.24 -46.92
C GLY A 92 -21.12 -19.91 -47.71
#